data_AF-A0A257MNC2-F1
#
_entry.id   AF-A0A257MNC2-F1
#
_cell.length_a   1.000
_cell.length_b   1.000
_cell.length_c   1.000
_cell.angle_alpha   90.00
_cell.angle_beta   90.00
_cell.angle_gamma   90.00
#
_symmetry.space_group_name_H-M   'P 1'
#
loop_
_entity.id
_entity.type
_entity.pdbx_description
1 polymer ?
#
loop_
_entity_poly.entity_id
_entity_poly.type
_entity_poly.pdbx_seq_one_letter_code
_entity_poly.pdbx_strand_id
1 'polypeptide(L)'
;MARVIREQFLLLLVLCLVPPALAAHESGPVGPYNVSFDVNTTMDYKVIVEPSSSGQTSMGVDFVRYNMTIDSEDYAAWLVFTRYEEPMVANITANEYIVYSALIDSGADVPNLYQVEMDGQPAVVGNFRFQRQFLGEGRYQEGDLVVAAAYSPDARLYEDGSYRGKNDFRIISTYPWEIIRDLLYTLHVEVPAEDRLPINLSNPINESSERN
;
A
#
# COMPACT_ATOMS: atom_id res chain seq x y z
N MET A 1 -22.65 -40.69 -36.36
CA MET A 1 -23.06 -39.33 -35.93
C MET A 1 -23.24 -39.15 -34.42
N ALA A 2 -23.11 -40.19 -33.57
CA ALA A 2 -23.24 -40.05 -32.11
C ALA A 2 -21.92 -39.76 -31.35
N ARG A 3 -20.76 -39.91 -32.01
CA ARG A 3 -19.44 -39.79 -31.37
C ARG A 3 -18.96 -38.33 -31.23
N VAL A 4 -19.36 -37.46 -32.16
CA VAL A 4 -18.95 -36.04 -32.21
C VAL A 4 -19.68 -35.18 -31.18
N ILE A 5 -20.89 -35.58 -30.77
CA ILE A 5 -21.71 -34.84 -29.79
C ILE A 5 -21.14 -34.99 -28.37
N ARG A 6 -20.45 -36.09 -28.08
CA ARG A 6 -19.93 -36.40 -26.74
C ARG A 6 -18.67 -35.60 -26.39
N GLU A 7 -17.85 -35.26 -27.38
CA GLU A 7 -16.61 -34.48 -27.19
C GLU A 7 -16.89 -32.97 -27.07
N GLN A 8 -17.92 -32.45 -27.75
CA GLN A 8 -18.31 -31.04 -27.62
C GLN A 8 -18.98 -30.72 -26.29
N PHE A 9 -19.70 -31.68 -25.69
CA PHE A 9 -20.30 -31.51 -24.35
C PHE A 9 -19.24 -31.47 -23.23
N LEU A 10 -18.13 -32.19 -23.38
CA LEU A 10 -17.03 -32.17 -22.42
C LEU A 10 -16.29 -30.81 -22.41
N LEU A 11 -16.07 -30.21 -23.58
CA LEU A 11 -15.48 -28.87 -23.70
C LEU A 11 -16.37 -27.77 -23.12
N LEU A 12 -17.70 -27.89 -23.27
CA LEU A 12 -18.64 -26.94 -22.68
C LEU A 12 -18.70 -27.03 -21.14
N LEU A 13 -18.53 -28.24 -20.58
CA LEU A 13 -18.55 -28.44 -19.12
C LEU A 13 -17.30 -27.90 -18.42
N VAL A 14 -16.14 -27.96 -19.07
CA VAL A 14 -14.88 -27.41 -18.53
C VAL A 14 -14.92 -25.87 -18.43
N LEU A 15 -15.65 -25.19 -19.33
CA LEU A 15 -15.85 -23.74 -19.28
C LEU A 15 -16.74 -23.27 -18.13
N CYS A 16 -17.60 -24.14 -17.58
CA CYS A 16 -18.51 -23.80 -16.48
C CYS A 16 -17.93 -24.10 -15.09
N LEU A 17 -16.70 -24.61 -15.01
CA LEU A 17 -16.07 -25.08 -13.76
C LEU A 17 -14.97 -24.14 -13.25
N VAL A 18 -14.80 -22.97 -13.84
CA VAL A 18 -13.98 -21.90 -13.26
C VAL A 18 -14.89 -21.18 -12.25
N PRO A 19 -14.72 -21.40 -10.93
CA PRO A 19 -15.43 -20.56 -9.97
C PRO A 19 -15.05 -19.11 -10.28
N PRO A 20 -16.02 -18.16 -10.33
CA PRO A 20 -15.65 -16.77 -10.28
C PRO A 20 -14.87 -16.61 -8.96
N ALA A 21 -13.58 -16.31 -9.06
CA ALA A 21 -12.84 -15.79 -7.92
C ALA A 21 -13.57 -14.50 -7.54
N LEU A 22 -14.41 -14.57 -6.51
CA LEU A 22 -14.98 -13.38 -5.92
C LEU A 22 -13.80 -12.75 -5.18
N ALA A 23 -13.31 -11.63 -5.70
CA ALA A 23 -12.34 -10.83 -4.99
C ALA A 23 -12.90 -10.56 -3.59
N ALA A 24 -12.20 -11.05 -2.56
CA ALA A 24 -12.63 -10.83 -1.20
C ALA A 24 -12.37 -9.35 -0.88
N HIS A 25 -13.46 -8.62 -0.66
CA HIS A 25 -13.39 -7.23 -0.23
C HIS A 25 -13.09 -7.19 1.26
N GLU A 26 -11.91 -6.69 1.60
CA GLU A 26 -11.49 -6.47 2.98
C GLU A 26 -11.72 -5.02 3.34
N SER A 27 -12.29 -4.80 4.52
CA SER A 27 -12.42 -3.46 5.09
C SER A 27 -12.38 -3.50 6.61
N GLY A 28 -11.63 -2.59 7.22
CA GLY A 28 -11.57 -2.50 8.67
C GLY A 28 -10.60 -1.45 9.21
N PRO A 29 -10.61 -1.25 10.54
CA PRO A 29 -9.77 -0.27 11.19
C PRO A 29 -8.32 -0.74 11.30
N VAL A 30 -7.38 0.16 11.04
CA VAL A 30 -5.95 0.02 11.34
C VAL A 30 -5.54 1.24 12.16
N GLY A 31 -5.61 1.12 13.48
CA GLY A 31 -5.45 2.29 14.34
C GLY A 31 -6.53 3.35 14.04
N PRO A 32 -6.14 4.60 13.69
CA PRO A 32 -7.09 5.67 13.40
C PRO A 32 -7.57 5.66 11.93
N TYR A 33 -7.00 4.81 11.07
CA TYR A 33 -7.37 4.69 9.67
C TYR A 33 -8.51 3.69 9.48
N ASN A 34 -9.35 3.92 8.48
CA ASN A 34 -10.22 2.90 7.92
C ASN A 34 -9.69 2.51 6.54
N VAL A 35 -9.37 1.23 6.37
CA VAL A 35 -8.67 0.74 5.18
C VAL A 35 -9.59 -0.23 4.44
N SER A 36 -9.65 -0.13 3.12
CA SER A 36 -10.35 -1.10 2.28
C SER A 36 -9.54 -1.46 1.06
N PHE A 37 -9.60 -2.72 0.63
CA PHE A 37 -8.91 -3.24 -0.55
C PHE A 37 -9.54 -4.58 -0.97
N ASP A 38 -9.27 -4.99 -2.20
CA ASP A 38 -9.67 -6.30 -2.72
C ASP A 38 -8.44 -7.19 -2.90
N VAL A 39 -8.51 -8.44 -2.43
CA VAL A 39 -7.50 -9.47 -2.73
C VAL A 39 -8.13 -10.50 -3.68
N ASN A 40 -7.80 -10.38 -4.97
CA ASN A 40 -8.35 -11.25 -6.00
C ASN A 40 -7.57 -12.57 -6.11
N THR A 41 -7.76 -13.45 -5.12
CA THR A 41 -7.07 -14.74 -5.04
C THR A 41 -8.00 -15.84 -4.54
N THR A 42 -7.69 -17.09 -4.89
CA THR A 42 -8.30 -18.28 -4.28
C THR A 42 -7.44 -18.88 -3.17
N MET A 43 -6.30 -18.26 -2.86
CA MET A 43 -5.42 -18.68 -1.76
C MET A 43 -6.08 -18.34 -0.42
N ASP A 44 -5.92 -19.23 0.56
CA ASP A 44 -6.26 -18.92 1.94
C ASP A 44 -5.26 -17.87 2.47
N TYR A 45 -5.78 -16.76 2.98
CA TYR A 45 -4.98 -15.72 3.61
C TYR A 45 -5.65 -15.21 4.89
N LYS A 46 -4.89 -14.46 5.69
CA LYS A 46 -5.38 -13.77 6.89
C LYS A 46 -4.93 -12.32 6.88
N VAL A 47 -5.81 -11.45 7.34
CA VAL A 47 -5.47 -10.05 7.63
C VAL A 47 -5.14 -9.93 9.12
N ILE A 48 -3.95 -9.46 9.44
CA ILE A 48 -3.42 -9.33 10.80
C ILE A 48 -3.14 -7.85 11.05
N VAL A 49 -3.80 -7.26 12.03
CA VAL A 49 -3.51 -5.89 12.50
C VAL A 49 -2.57 -5.97 13.69
N GLU A 50 -1.43 -5.30 13.60
CA GLU A 50 -0.38 -5.36 14.61
C GLU A 50 -0.47 -4.19 15.61
N PRO A 51 0.10 -4.32 16.81
CA PRO A 51 0.22 -3.20 17.74
C PRO A 51 0.97 -2.02 17.12
N SER A 52 0.51 -0.80 17.43
CA SER A 52 1.20 0.40 16.98
C SER A 52 2.57 0.55 17.65
N SER A 53 3.51 1.18 16.94
CA SER A 53 4.78 1.61 17.48
C SER A 53 4.98 3.11 17.32
N SER A 54 5.80 3.71 18.16
CA SER A 54 6.17 5.13 18.05
C SER A 54 7.66 5.27 17.83
N GLY A 55 8.06 6.36 17.18
CA GLY A 55 9.46 6.67 16.95
C GLY A 55 9.66 8.12 16.57
N GLN A 56 10.90 8.44 16.21
CA GLN A 56 11.29 9.77 15.79
C GLN A 56 12.08 9.68 14.48
N THR A 57 11.79 10.57 13.53
CA THR A 57 12.55 10.68 12.27
C THR A 57 13.97 11.19 12.53
N SER A 58 14.86 11.07 11.55
CA SER A 58 16.21 11.66 11.64
C SER A 58 16.21 13.19 11.80
N MET A 59 15.10 13.85 11.48
CA MET A 59 14.91 15.30 11.65
C MET A 59 14.28 15.68 13.00
N GLY A 60 14.02 14.71 13.89
CA GLY A 60 13.44 14.98 15.21
C GLY A 60 11.91 15.04 15.23
N VAL A 61 11.23 14.73 14.13
CA VAL A 61 9.75 14.70 14.08
C VAL A 61 9.24 13.37 14.63
N ASP A 62 8.36 13.43 15.62
CA ASP A 62 7.73 12.24 16.21
C ASP A 62 6.68 11.64 15.28
N PHE A 63 6.53 10.31 15.36
CA PHE A 63 5.54 9.58 14.57
C PHE A 63 4.96 8.39 15.32
N VAL A 64 3.75 7.98 14.91
CA VAL A 64 3.12 6.72 15.27
C VAL A 64 2.93 5.89 14.01
N ARG A 65 3.31 4.61 14.08
CA ARG A 65 3.21 3.65 12.99
C ARG A 65 2.21 2.57 13.35
N TYR A 66 1.34 2.26 12.40
CA TYR A 66 0.39 1.17 12.44
C TYR A 66 0.73 0.21 11.30
N ASN A 67 0.63 -1.09 11.54
CA ASN A 67 0.97 -2.10 10.54
C ASN A 67 -0.18 -3.07 10.37
N MET A 68 -0.35 -3.52 9.13
CA MET A 68 -1.26 -4.58 8.74
C MET A 68 -0.50 -5.56 7.85
N THR A 69 -0.65 -6.85 8.11
CA THR A 69 -0.05 -7.92 7.31
C THR A 69 -1.16 -8.75 6.67
N ILE A 70 -1.08 -8.96 5.35
CA ILE A 70 -1.92 -9.91 4.62
C ILE A 70 -1.05 -11.16 4.38
N ASP A 71 -1.27 -12.19 5.18
CA ASP A 71 -0.41 -13.37 5.26
C ASP A 71 -1.08 -14.60 4.62
N SER A 72 -0.40 -15.27 3.70
CA SER A 72 -0.76 -16.57 3.16
C SER A 72 0.39 -17.56 3.36
N GLU A 73 0.21 -18.82 2.98
CA GLU A 73 1.25 -19.86 3.17
C GLU A 73 2.60 -19.50 2.54
N ASP A 74 2.58 -19.03 1.28
CA ASP A 74 3.78 -18.74 0.50
C ASP A 74 4.06 -17.23 0.28
N TYR A 75 3.11 -16.36 0.60
CA TYR A 75 3.16 -14.94 0.23
C TYR A 75 2.71 -14.04 1.36
N ALA A 76 3.23 -12.81 1.37
CA ALA A 76 2.81 -11.80 2.32
C ALA A 76 2.78 -10.41 1.67
N ALA A 77 1.96 -9.54 2.23
CA ALA A 77 2.02 -8.11 2.01
C ALA A 77 2.04 -7.40 3.36
N TRP A 78 3.01 -6.51 3.55
CA TRP A 78 3.15 -5.68 4.75
C TRP A 78 2.78 -4.26 4.39
N LEU A 79 1.71 -3.78 5.01
CA LEU A 79 1.17 -2.44 4.86
C LEU A 79 1.56 -1.64 6.11
N VAL A 80 2.14 -0.47 5.89
CA VAL A 80 2.67 0.41 6.93
C VAL A 80 2.02 1.78 6.79
N PHE A 81 1.41 2.24 7.87
CA PHE A 81 0.75 3.54 7.95
C PHE A 81 1.48 4.38 9.00
N THR A 82 2.16 5.43 8.57
CA THR A 82 2.89 6.34 9.47
C THR A 82 2.15 7.66 9.58
N ARG A 83 1.81 8.05 10.81
CA ARG A 83 1.26 9.36 11.15
C ARG A 83 2.34 10.20 11.80
N TYR A 84 2.73 11.29 11.16
CA TYR A 84 3.68 12.26 11.70
C TYR A 84 2.97 13.33 12.53
N GLU A 85 3.65 13.83 13.56
CA GLU A 85 3.15 14.97 14.35
C GLU A 85 2.99 16.24 13.50
N GLU A 86 3.89 16.42 12.53
CA GLU A 86 3.91 17.55 11.59
C GLU A 86 3.91 17.07 10.12
N PRO A 87 3.37 17.87 9.17
CA PRO A 87 3.37 17.50 7.75
C PRO A 87 4.79 17.35 7.15
N MET A 88 5.04 16.19 6.55
CA MET A 88 6.31 15.82 5.92
C MET A 88 6.24 15.96 4.39
N VAL A 89 7.40 16.10 3.74
CA VAL A 89 7.47 16.14 2.26
C VAL A 89 6.95 14.83 1.68
N ALA A 90 5.98 14.94 0.77
CA ALA A 90 5.22 13.82 0.22
C ALA A 90 5.24 13.78 -1.32
N ASN A 91 6.18 14.50 -1.94
CA ASN A 91 6.29 14.53 -3.40
C ASN A 91 6.82 13.20 -3.97
N ILE A 92 6.76 13.06 -5.29
CA ILE A 92 7.23 11.86 -5.99
C ILE A 92 8.66 11.48 -5.62
N THR A 93 9.58 12.43 -5.49
CA THR A 93 10.98 12.13 -5.12
C THR A 93 11.10 11.53 -3.72
N ALA A 94 10.30 11.99 -2.75
CA ALA A 94 10.24 11.39 -1.43
C ALA A 94 9.70 9.95 -1.47
N ASN A 95 8.63 9.71 -2.25
CA ASN A 95 8.06 8.38 -2.43
C ASN A 95 9.02 7.44 -3.19
N GLU A 96 9.75 7.93 -4.19
CA GLU A 96 10.78 7.19 -4.92
C GLU A 96 11.88 6.71 -3.97
N TYR A 97 12.36 7.58 -3.08
CA TYR A 97 13.36 7.22 -2.09
C TYR A 97 12.87 6.10 -1.14
N ILE A 98 11.62 6.20 -0.67
CA ILE A 98 11.00 5.19 0.21
C ILE A 98 10.92 3.84 -0.50
N VAL A 99 10.38 3.80 -1.72
CA VAL A 99 10.22 2.56 -2.50
C VAL A 99 11.57 1.97 -2.87
N TYR A 100 12.52 2.80 -3.31
CA TYR A 100 13.87 2.38 -3.64
C TYR A 100 14.55 1.71 -2.44
N SER A 101 14.56 2.37 -1.28
CA SER A 101 15.17 1.81 -0.06
C SER A 101 14.54 0.48 0.31
N ALA A 102 13.21 0.38 0.31
CA ALA A 102 12.51 -0.85 0.67
C ALA A 102 12.88 -2.03 -0.24
N LEU A 103 13.05 -1.79 -1.55
CA LEU A 103 13.44 -2.83 -2.50
C LEU A 103 14.92 -3.20 -2.39
N ILE A 104 15.82 -2.25 -2.17
CA ILE A 104 17.24 -2.52 -1.89
C ILE A 104 17.38 -3.36 -0.61
N ASP A 105 16.71 -2.96 0.47
CA ASP A 105 16.73 -3.69 1.75
C ASP A 105 16.15 -5.11 1.63
N SER A 106 15.32 -5.33 0.60
CA SER A 106 14.75 -6.64 0.26
C SER A 106 15.62 -7.47 -0.69
N GLY A 107 16.75 -6.93 -1.17
CA GLY A 107 17.72 -7.64 -2.01
C GLY A 107 17.73 -7.25 -3.49
N ALA A 108 17.12 -6.12 -3.87
CA ALA A 108 17.28 -5.57 -5.22
C ALA A 108 18.69 -5.00 -5.41
N ASP A 109 19.32 -5.26 -6.56
CA ASP A 109 20.52 -4.52 -6.99
C ASP A 109 20.13 -3.16 -7.59
N VAL A 110 19.21 -3.18 -8.56
CA VAL A 110 18.68 -2.00 -9.24
C VAL A 110 17.17 -2.22 -9.47
N PRO A 111 16.29 -1.69 -8.60
CA PRO A 111 14.85 -1.87 -8.75
C PRO A 111 14.30 -1.04 -9.91
N ASN A 112 13.21 -1.52 -10.51
CA ASN A 112 12.42 -0.71 -11.43
C ASN A 112 11.47 0.17 -10.63
N LEU A 113 11.35 1.45 -11.00
CA LEU A 113 10.43 2.41 -10.36
C LEU A 113 9.51 3.03 -11.41
N TYR A 114 8.26 3.25 -11.01
CA TYR A 114 7.20 3.80 -11.85
C TYR A 114 6.40 4.82 -11.05
N GLN A 115 6.19 5.99 -11.63
CA GLN A 115 5.30 7.01 -11.08
C GLN A 115 3.87 6.68 -11.53
N VAL A 116 2.95 6.64 -10.58
CA VAL A 116 1.54 6.27 -10.81
C VAL A 116 0.62 7.15 -9.95
N GLU A 117 -0.68 6.92 -10.06
CA GLU A 117 -1.67 7.44 -9.12
C GLU A 117 -2.21 6.29 -8.29
N MET A 118 -2.30 6.46 -6.97
CA MET A 118 -2.95 5.52 -6.06
C MET A 118 -3.88 6.31 -5.16
N ASP A 119 -5.13 5.86 -5.02
CA ASP A 119 -6.11 6.51 -4.15
C ASP A 119 -6.28 8.03 -4.43
N GLY A 120 -6.16 8.41 -5.71
CA GLY A 120 -6.23 9.81 -6.17
C GLY A 120 -4.98 10.65 -5.86
N GLN A 121 -3.91 10.06 -5.35
CA GLN A 121 -2.69 10.74 -4.94
C GLN A 121 -1.47 10.35 -5.81
N PRO A 122 -0.52 11.27 -6.04
CA PRO A 122 0.76 10.94 -6.67
C PRO A 122 1.49 9.87 -5.86
N ALA A 123 1.86 8.78 -6.54
CA ALA A 123 2.40 7.58 -5.92
C ALA A 123 3.59 7.02 -6.70
N VAL A 124 4.34 6.14 -6.06
CA VAL A 124 5.42 5.39 -6.70
C VAL A 124 5.20 3.91 -6.44
N VAL A 125 5.33 3.10 -7.49
CA VAL A 125 5.37 1.64 -7.43
C VAL A 125 6.72 1.18 -7.97
N GLY A 126 7.33 0.21 -7.32
CA GLY A 126 8.55 -0.40 -7.79
C GLY A 126 8.55 -1.90 -7.63
N ASN A 127 9.43 -2.57 -8.36
CA ASN A 127 9.59 -4.02 -8.24
C ASN A 127 10.99 -4.50 -8.63
N PHE A 128 11.30 -5.72 -8.20
CA PHE A 128 12.38 -6.52 -8.75
C PHE A 128 12.02 -8.01 -8.69
N ARG A 129 12.84 -8.85 -9.31
CA ARG A 129 12.78 -10.30 -9.18
C ARG A 129 14.10 -10.84 -8.66
N PHE A 130 14.05 -11.83 -7.78
CA PHE A 130 15.25 -12.50 -7.30
C PHE A 130 15.97 -13.17 -8.46
N GLN A 131 17.23 -12.78 -8.67
CA GLN A 131 18.13 -13.49 -9.57
C GLN A 131 18.85 -14.61 -8.80
N ARG A 132 19.23 -15.67 -9.53
CA ARG A 132 19.78 -16.96 -9.06
C ARG A 132 20.89 -16.93 -7.99
N GLN A 133 21.48 -15.78 -7.66
CA GLN A 133 22.65 -15.67 -6.78
C GLN A 133 22.33 -15.35 -5.30
N PHE A 134 21.09 -15.00 -4.94
CA PHE A 134 20.75 -14.53 -3.58
C PHE A 134 19.65 -15.33 -2.87
N LEU A 135 19.59 -16.65 -3.07
CA LEU A 135 18.65 -17.51 -2.34
C LEU A 135 19.19 -17.77 -0.93
N GLY A 136 19.03 -16.80 -0.04
CA GLY A 136 19.26 -16.97 1.40
C GLY A 136 18.27 -17.99 1.98
N GLU A 137 18.81 -18.97 2.71
CA GLU A 137 18.13 -19.98 3.56
C GLU A 137 16.82 -20.62 3.05
N GLY A 138 16.59 -20.63 1.73
CA GLY A 138 15.52 -21.42 1.10
C GLY A 138 14.10 -20.85 1.18
N ARG A 139 13.91 -19.57 1.53
CA ARG A 139 12.56 -18.96 1.60
C ARG A 139 12.08 -18.32 0.30
N TYR A 140 12.99 -17.96 -0.60
CA TYR A 140 12.69 -17.37 -1.90
C TYR A 140 13.29 -18.24 -3.02
N GLN A 141 12.65 -18.25 -4.18
CA GLN A 141 13.07 -18.93 -5.40
C GLN A 141 13.49 -17.94 -6.49
N GLU A 142 14.33 -18.40 -7.43
CA GLU A 142 14.67 -17.60 -8.60
C GLU A 142 13.39 -17.20 -9.35
N GLY A 143 13.26 -15.91 -9.63
CA GLY A 143 12.08 -15.35 -10.32
C GLY A 143 10.98 -14.84 -9.39
N ASP A 144 11.08 -15.03 -8.07
CA ASP A 144 10.12 -14.46 -7.12
C ASP A 144 10.06 -12.94 -7.24
N LEU A 145 8.84 -12.41 -7.31
CA LEU A 145 8.55 -10.99 -7.46
C LEU A 145 8.46 -10.33 -6.09
N VAL A 146 9.12 -9.19 -5.94
CA VAL A 146 8.87 -8.27 -4.84
C VAL A 146 8.37 -6.96 -5.40
N VAL A 147 7.25 -6.47 -4.88
CA VAL A 147 6.63 -5.18 -5.24
C VAL A 147 6.60 -4.30 -4.01
N ALA A 148 6.94 -3.03 -4.16
CA ALA A 148 6.73 -2.03 -3.12
C ALA A 148 6.02 -0.81 -3.70
N ALA A 149 5.24 -0.11 -2.88
CA ALA A 149 4.61 1.14 -3.26
C ALA A 149 4.53 2.11 -2.09
N ALA A 150 4.49 3.40 -2.38
CA ALA A 150 4.32 4.45 -1.38
C ALA A 150 3.52 5.63 -1.94
N TYR A 151 2.65 6.19 -1.10
CA TYR A 151 1.95 7.45 -1.33
C TYR A 151 1.50 8.07 0.00
N SER A 152 1.06 9.33 -0.03
CA SER A 152 0.57 10.03 1.16
C SER A 152 -0.91 10.41 0.96
N PRO A 153 -1.86 9.75 1.66
CA PRO A 153 -3.30 9.91 1.39
C PRO A 153 -3.86 11.31 1.63
N ASP A 154 -3.26 12.07 2.55
CA ASP A 154 -3.67 13.43 2.91
C ASP A 154 -2.78 14.52 2.28
N ALA A 155 -1.85 14.15 1.40
CA ALA A 155 -0.91 15.09 0.85
C ALA A 155 -1.56 16.10 -0.09
N ARG A 156 -1.04 17.33 -0.03
CA ARG A 156 -1.55 18.48 -0.77
C ARG A 156 -0.47 19.54 -0.94
N LEU A 157 -0.73 20.48 -1.84
CA LEU A 157 0.12 21.65 -2.06
C LEU A 157 -0.12 22.71 -0.98
N TYR A 158 0.96 23.21 -0.38
CA TYR A 158 0.97 24.28 0.61
C TYR A 158 1.24 25.64 -0.05
N GLU A 159 0.98 26.73 0.66
CA GLU A 159 1.18 28.10 0.15
C GLU A 159 2.63 28.39 -0.26
N ASP A 160 3.59 27.71 0.36
CA ASP A 160 5.03 27.78 0.04
C ASP A 160 5.41 26.98 -1.23
N GLY A 161 4.43 26.34 -1.88
CA GLY A 161 4.62 25.50 -3.06
C GLY A 161 5.12 24.09 -2.75
N SER A 162 5.25 23.71 -1.48
CA SER A 162 5.66 22.36 -1.09
C SER A 162 4.48 21.38 -1.07
N TYR A 163 4.73 20.13 -1.47
CA TYR A 163 3.75 19.05 -1.39
C TYR A 163 4.00 18.24 -0.13
N ARG A 164 3.05 18.28 0.82
CA ARG A 164 3.23 17.67 2.16
C ARG A 164 1.98 16.97 2.65
N GLY A 165 2.16 15.94 3.48
CA GLY A 165 1.11 15.20 4.17
C GLY A 165 1.54 14.78 5.58
N LYS A 166 0.60 14.58 6.51
CA LYS A 166 0.88 14.01 7.82
C LYS A 166 0.87 12.48 7.80
N ASN A 167 0.22 11.89 6.81
CA ASN A 167 0.02 10.46 6.73
C ASN A 167 0.80 9.91 5.53
N ASP A 168 1.53 8.84 5.77
CA ASP A 168 2.34 8.15 4.77
C ASP A 168 1.98 6.67 4.77
N PHE A 169 1.63 6.17 3.59
CA PHE A 169 1.29 4.78 3.36
C PHE A 169 2.39 4.11 2.55
N ARG A 170 2.76 2.91 2.97
CA ARG A 170 3.71 2.06 2.28
C ARG A 170 3.19 0.64 2.24
N ILE A 171 3.56 -0.07 1.19
CA ILE A 171 3.34 -1.51 1.08
C ILE A 171 4.57 -2.15 0.47
N ILE A 172 4.92 -3.33 0.97
CA ILE A 172 5.83 -4.26 0.30
C ILE A 172 5.21 -5.64 0.27
N SER A 173 5.35 -6.36 -0.83
CA SER A 173 4.65 -7.61 -1.07
C SER A 173 5.47 -8.59 -1.89
N THR A 174 5.30 -9.88 -1.57
CA THR A 174 5.81 -11.01 -2.35
C THR A 174 4.73 -11.70 -3.18
N TYR A 175 3.48 -11.23 -3.14
CA TYR A 175 2.40 -11.82 -3.92
C TYR A 175 2.66 -11.72 -5.43
N PRO A 176 2.13 -12.68 -6.23
CA PRO A 176 2.10 -12.57 -7.68
C PRO A 176 1.51 -11.24 -8.17
N TRP A 177 2.00 -10.77 -9.32
CA TRP A 177 1.65 -9.45 -9.87
C TRP A 177 0.15 -9.22 -9.97
N GLU A 178 -0.61 -10.23 -10.41
CA GLU A 178 -2.05 -10.15 -10.62
C GLU A 178 -2.79 -9.81 -9.32
N ILE A 179 -2.33 -10.34 -8.19
CA ILE A 179 -2.95 -10.16 -6.88
C ILE A 179 -2.57 -8.80 -6.31
N ILE A 180 -1.27 -8.48 -6.28
CA ILE A 180 -0.81 -7.20 -5.72
C ILE A 180 -1.28 -6.02 -6.57
N ARG A 181 -1.39 -6.15 -7.90
CA ARG A 181 -1.95 -5.12 -8.76
C ARG A 181 -3.39 -4.80 -8.39
N ASP A 182 -4.22 -5.82 -8.21
CA ASP A 182 -5.64 -5.63 -7.88
C ASP A 182 -5.79 -5.01 -6.49
N LEU A 183 -4.96 -5.43 -5.52
CA LEU A 183 -4.86 -4.80 -4.21
C LEU A 183 -4.48 -3.33 -4.32
N LEU A 184 -3.38 -2.99 -5.00
CA LEU A 184 -2.92 -1.59 -5.14
C LEU A 184 -3.94 -0.69 -5.83
N TYR A 185 -4.70 -1.24 -6.78
CA TYR A 185 -5.70 -0.49 -7.54
C TYR A 185 -6.99 -0.21 -6.76
N THR A 186 -7.34 -1.10 -5.83
CA THR A 186 -8.57 -1.01 -5.03
C THR A 186 -8.34 -0.49 -3.61
N LEU A 187 -7.07 -0.36 -3.22
CA LEU A 187 -6.67 0.17 -1.93
C LEU A 187 -7.19 1.60 -1.74
N HIS A 188 -7.89 1.80 -0.65
CA HIS A 188 -8.31 3.10 -0.15
C HIS A 188 -7.92 3.23 1.32
N VAL A 189 -7.32 4.37 1.66
CA VAL A 189 -6.92 4.71 3.03
C VAL A 189 -7.67 5.95 3.49
N GLU A 190 -8.71 5.72 4.27
CA GLU A 190 -9.48 6.79 4.87
C GLU A 190 -8.74 7.33 6.11
N VAL A 191 -8.17 8.53 5.99
CA VAL A 191 -7.44 9.22 7.08
C VAL A 191 -8.37 9.87 8.10
N PRO A 192 -7.94 10.10 9.36
CA PRO A 192 -8.73 10.78 10.38
C PRO A 192 -9.18 12.17 9.95
N ALA A 193 -10.37 12.59 10.39
CA ALA A 193 -10.97 13.86 9.95
C ALA A 193 -10.10 15.08 10.29
N GLU A 194 -9.39 15.05 11.43
CA GLU A 194 -8.50 16.13 11.86
C GLU A 194 -7.29 16.32 10.94
N ASP A 195 -6.87 15.28 10.22
CA ASP A 195 -5.75 15.35 9.27
C ASP A 195 -6.22 15.77 7.86
N ARG A 196 -7.53 15.66 7.57
CA ARG A 196 -8.13 16.13 6.30
C ARG A 196 -8.22 17.65 6.21
N LEU A 197 -8.28 18.36 7.35
CA LEU A 197 -8.57 19.79 7.36
C LEU A 197 -7.41 20.64 6.81
N PRO A 198 -7.68 21.73 6.08
CA PRO A 198 -6.67 22.71 5.70
C PRO A 198 -6.14 23.40 6.97
N ILE A 199 -4.82 23.60 7.04
CA ILE A 199 -4.11 24.17 8.21
C ILE A 199 -4.50 25.62 8.51
N ASN A 200 -5.28 26.28 7.65
CA ASN A 200 -5.70 27.68 7.82
C ASN A 200 -6.90 27.92 8.75
N LEU A 201 -7.17 27.07 9.74
CA LEU A 201 -8.20 27.35 10.76
C LEU A 201 -7.70 27.36 12.21
N SER A 202 -6.40 27.25 12.46
CA SER A 202 -5.83 27.35 13.81
C SER A 202 -5.10 28.66 14.05
N ASN A 203 -5.75 29.79 13.79
CA ASN A 203 -5.42 31.07 14.44
C ASN A 203 -6.71 31.67 15.00
N PRO A 204 -6.97 31.62 16.32
CA PRO A 204 -7.96 32.51 16.90
C PRO A 204 -7.40 33.93 16.77
N ILE A 205 -8.02 34.74 15.90
CA ILE A 205 -7.84 36.19 15.97
C ILE A 205 -8.28 36.58 17.39
N ASN A 206 -7.35 37.15 18.14
CA ASN A 206 -7.56 37.82 19.41
C ASN A 206 -8.63 38.92 19.23
N GLU A 207 -9.91 38.58 19.28
CA GLU A 207 -10.99 39.54 19.49
C GLU A 207 -11.25 39.68 21.00
N SER A 208 -10.44 40.52 21.65
CA SER A 208 -10.95 41.45 22.66
C SER A 208 -9.81 42.36 23.16
N SER A 209 -9.45 43.34 22.36
CA SER A 209 -8.85 44.58 22.86
C SER A 209 -9.74 45.76 22.49
N GLU A 210 -11.02 45.71 22.88
CA GLU A 210 -11.85 46.91 23.01
C GLU A 210 -12.71 46.77 24.27
N ARG A 211 -12.18 47.28 25.39
CA ARG A 211 -13.01 47.92 26.41
C ARG A 211 -12.43 49.30 26.65
N ASN A 212 -13.24 50.28 26.26
CA ASN A 212 -13.17 51.67 26.71
C ASN A 212 -13.08 51.77 28.23
#